data_AF-A0A958C0X8-F1
#
_entry.id   AF-A0A958C0X8-F1
#
_cell.length_a   1.000
_cell.length_b   1.000
_cell.length_c   1.000
_cell.angle_alpha   90.00
_cell.angle_beta   90.00
_cell.angle_gamma   90.00
#
_symmetry.space_group_name_H-M   'P 1'
#
loop_
_entity.id
_entity.type
_entity.pdbx_description
1 polymer ?
#
loop_
_entity_poly.entity_id
_entity_poly.type
_entity_poly.pdbx_seq_one_letter_code
_entity_poly.pdbx_strand_id
1 'polypeptide(L)'
;MEDKLVDLVVQQVMNKFSAANGAETPAPAADAGQPGYNPGMTEFVGINPVGETIGIVIANVDYGLHEKLGLDNKYRSIGILSARTGAGPHIMAADEAVKATNTEVVRIELPRDTKGGAGHGSLIIFGAE
;
A
#
# COMPACT_ATOMS: atom_id res chain seq x y z
N MET A 1 -35.59 45.82 -6.54
CA MET A 1 -34.88 45.36 -5.32
C MET A 1 -34.44 43.91 -5.47
N GLU A 2 -35.14 43.12 -6.28
CA GLU A 2 -34.82 41.73 -6.65
C GLU A 2 -33.55 41.59 -7.51
N ASP A 3 -33.31 42.49 -8.48
CA ASP A 3 -32.11 42.42 -9.33
C ASP A 3 -30.79 42.49 -8.54
N LYS A 4 -30.77 43.29 -7.47
CA LYS A 4 -29.60 43.40 -6.58
C LYS A 4 -29.36 42.11 -5.79
N LEU A 5 -30.41 41.34 -5.51
CA LEU A 5 -30.30 40.07 -4.80
C LEU A 5 -29.78 38.98 -5.74
N VAL A 6 -30.24 38.98 -6.99
CA VAL A 6 -29.76 38.06 -8.03
C VAL A 6 -28.28 38.29 -8.32
N ASP A 7 -27.85 39.54 -8.45
CA ASP A 7 -26.42 39.88 -8.64
C ASP A 7 -25.56 39.42 -7.44
N LEU A 8 -26.07 39.55 -6.22
CA LEU A 8 -25.39 39.09 -5.00
C LEU A 8 -25.25 37.56 -4.96
N VAL A 9 -26.28 36.83 -5.40
CA VAL A 9 -26.26 35.36 -5.48
C VAL A 9 -25.31 34.89 -6.57
N VAL A 10 -25.31 35.54 -7.75
CA VAL A 10 -24.38 35.22 -8.85
C VAL A 10 -22.93 35.47 -8.43
N GLN A 11 -22.65 36.58 -7.75
CA GLN A 11 -21.32 36.85 -7.19
C GLN A 11 -20.90 35.83 -6.13
N GLN A 12 -21.81 35.41 -5.24
CA GLN A 12 -21.52 34.36 -4.26
C GLN A 12 -21.25 33.00 -4.91
N VAL A 13 -21.95 32.65 -5.99
CA VAL A 13 -21.73 31.41 -6.74
C VAL A 13 -20.40 31.45 -7.49
N MET A 14 -20.06 32.58 -8.13
CA MET A 14 -18.76 32.77 -8.79
C MET A 14 -17.60 32.74 -7.80
N ASN A 15 -17.75 33.34 -6.62
CA ASN A 15 -16.77 33.26 -5.55
C ASN A 15 -16.64 31.85 -4.97
N LYS A 16 -17.74 31.10 -4.86
CA LYS A 16 -17.70 29.68 -4.47
C LYS A 16 -17.06 28.80 -5.54
N PHE A 17 -17.29 29.05 -6.83
CA PHE A 17 -16.61 28.33 -7.92
C PHE A 17 -15.12 28.68 -8.01
N SER A 18 -14.76 29.93 -7.70
CA SER A 18 -13.35 30.36 -7.65
C SER A 18 -12.64 29.84 -6.39
N ALA A 19 -13.34 29.67 -5.27
CA ALA A 19 -12.83 29.04 -4.05
C ALA A 19 -12.84 27.50 -4.11
N ALA A 20 -13.74 26.89 -4.89
CA ALA A 20 -13.76 25.45 -5.17
C ALA A 20 -12.72 25.04 -6.24
N ASN A 21 -12.31 25.98 -7.09
CA ASN A 21 -11.08 25.91 -7.89
C ASN A 21 -9.90 26.60 -7.17
N GLY A 22 -9.98 26.71 -5.84
CA GLY A 22 -8.82 27.03 -5.03
C GLY A 22 -7.74 26.03 -5.40
N ALA A 23 -6.57 26.55 -5.79
CA ALA A 23 -5.36 25.76 -5.90
C ALA A 23 -5.36 24.77 -4.74
N GLU A 24 -5.43 23.48 -5.08
CA GLU A 24 -5.10 22.44 -4.14
C GLU A 24 -3.81 22.90 -3.49
N THR A 25 -3.88 23.29 -2.21
CA THR A 25 -2.65 23.25 -1.42
C THR A 25 -2.26 21.79 -1.57
N PRO A 26 -1.14 21.46 -2.23
CA PRO A 26 -0.75 20.07 -2.31
C PRO A 26 -0.74 19.62 -0.86
N ALA A 27 -1.58 18.64 -0.54
CA ALA A 27 -1.39 17.86 0.68
C ALA A 27 0.12 17.62 0.75
N PRO A 28 0.79 17.94 1.88
CA PRO A 28 2.25 17.98 1.96
C PRO A 28 2.73 16.78 1.20
N ALA A 29 3.41 17.04 0.07
CA ALA A 29 3.65 16.04 -0.96
C ALA A 29 4.00 14.77 -0.21
N ALA A 30 3.13 13.77 -0.30
CA ALA A 30 3.51 12.46 0.18
C ALA A 30 4.85 12.25 -0.51
N ASP A 31 5.91 12.12 0.29
CA ASP A 31 7.21 11.72 -0.22
C ASP A 31 6.93 10.34 -0.81
N ALA A 32 6.53 10.36 -2.07
CA ALA A 32 6.24 9.20 -2.85
C ALA A 32 7.62 8.59 -2.98
N GLY A 33 7.90 7.63 -2.09
CA GLY A 33 9.21 7.03 -1.88
C GLY A 33 9.97 7.01 -3.18
N GLN A 34 11.02 7.84 -3.22
CA GLN A 34 11.58 8.39 -4.45
C GLN A 34 11.62 7.36 -5.58
N PRO A 35 11.14 7.67 -6.80
CA PRO A 35 11.41 6.82 -7.94
C PRO A 35 12.93 6.63 -8.06
N GLY A 36 13.40 5.41 -7.78
CA GLY A 36 14.83 5.09 -7.69
C GLY A 36 15.39 4.85 -6.28
N TYR A 37 14.58 4.80 -5.22
CA TYR A 37 15.06 4.33 -3.90
C TYR A 37 15.48 2.86 -3.99
N ASN A 38 16.79 2.63 -3.91
CA ASN A 38 17.39 1.31 -3.81
C ASN A 38 18.38 1.32 -2.64
N PRO A 39 18.09 0.59 -1.54
CA PRO A 39 18.95 0.55 -0.35
C PRO A 39 20.24 -0.27 -0.57
N GLY A 40 20.48 -0.81 -1.77
CA GLY A 40 21.64 -1.66 -2.08
C GLY A 40 21.53 -3.07 -1.50
N MET A 41 20.34 -3.48 -1.08
CA MET A 41 20.08 -4.79 -0.48
C MET A 41 19.37 -5.69 -1.49
N THR A 42 19.84 -6.93 -1.63
CA THR A 42 19.35 -7.88 -2.63
C THR A 42 17.92 -8.34 -2.38
N GLU A 43 17.49 -8.27 -1.13
CA GLU A 43 16.17 -8.66 -0.65
C GLU A 43 15.12 -7.60 -0.96
N PHE A 44 15.54 -6.35 -1.23
CA PHE A 44 14.63 -5.26 -1.52
C PHE A 44 14.07 -5.36 -2.94
N VAL A 45 12.75 -5.38 -3.07
CA VAL A 45 12.08 -5.37 -4.38
C VAL A 45 11.50 -3.99 -4.69
N GLY A 46 10.79 -3.40 -3.74
CA GLY A 46 10.18 -2.09 -3.96
C GLY A 46 9.29 -1.61 -2.82
N ILE A 47 8.88 -0.35 -2.93
CA ILE A 47 7.94 0.31 -2.02
C ILE A 47 6.82 0.96 -2.80
N ASN A 48 5.66 1.08 -2.15
CA ASN A 48 4.53 1.84 -2.67
C ASN A 48 4.00 2.76 -1.57
N PRO A 49 3.88 4.08 -1.82
CA PRO A 49 3.26 5.02 -0.88
C PRO A 49 1.81 4.63 -0.53
N VAL A 50 1.09 4.00 -1.47
CA VAL A 50 -0.25 3.46 -1.22
C VAL A 50 -0.16 2.32 -0.22
N GLY A 51 -0.80 2.51 0.94
CA GLY A 51 -0.79 1.55 2.04
C GLY A 51 0.52 1.49 2.82
N GLU A 52 1.51 2.34 2.52
CA GLU A 52 2.90 2.25 3.01
C GLU A 52 3.41 0.81 2.90
N THR A 53 3.43 0.33 1.66
CA THR A 53 3.69 -1.07 1.32
C THR A 53 5.14 -1.27 0.96
N ILE A 54 5.73 -2.36 1.44
CA ILE A 54 7.06 -2.82 1.04
C ILE A 54 6.98 -4.27 0.55
N GLY A 55 7.70 -4.55 -0.53
CA GLY A 55 7.96 -5.90 -1.02
C GLY A 55 9.42 -6.27 -0.81
N ILE A 56 9.65 -7.43 -0.20
CA ILE A 56 10.98 -8.03 -0.05
C ILE A 56 10.96 -9.51 -0.42
N VAL A 57 12.12 -10.07 -0.75
CA VAL A 57 12.31 -11.50 -1.07
C VAL A 57 13.53 -12.04 -0.34
N ILE A 58 13.40 -13.23 0.23
CA ILE A 58 14.51 -14.00 0.80
C ILE A 58 14.70 -15.24 -0.06
N ALA A 59 15.80 -15.30 -0.82
CA ALA A 59 16.02 -16.35 -1.81
C ALA A 59 16.41 -17.72 -1.21
N ASN A 60 17.04 -17.73 -0.04
CA ASN A 60 17.48 -18.95 0.62
C ASN A 60 17.20 -18.84 2.11
N VAL A 61 16.03 -19.32 2.51
CA VAL A 61 15.55 -19.22 3.89
C VAL A 61 16.24 -20.26 4.77
N ASP A 62 16.62 -19.82 5.98
CA ASP A 62 17.22 -20.70 6.98
C ASP A 62 16.18 -21.66 7.59
N TYR A 63 16.60 -22.89 7.91
CA TYR A 63 15.70 -23.90 8.49
C TYR A 63 15.11 -23.45 9.84
N GLY A 64 15.87 -22.75 10.68
CA GLY A 64 15.35 -22.21 11.94
C GLY A 64 14.30 -21.12 11.71
N LEU A 65 14.34 -20.43 10.57
CA LEU A 65 13.31 -19.48 10.17
C LEU A 65 12.05 -20.19 9.67
N HIS A 66 12.18 -21.30 8.93
CA HIS A 66 11.03 -22.14 8.57
C HIS A 66 10.25 -22.59 9.79
N GLU A 67 10.92 -23.11 10.81
CA GLU A 67 10.28 -23.58 12.04
C GLU A 67 9.54 -22.46 12.77
N LYS A 68 10.20 -21.31 12.98
CA LYS A 68 9.61 -20.17 13.68
C LYS A 68 8.44 -19.55 12.94
N LEU A 69 8.51 -19.51 11.61
CA LEU A 69 7.45 -19.01 10.78
C LEU A 69 6.41 -20.10 10.46
N GLY A 70 6.59 -21.35 10.88
CA GLY A 70 5.68 -22.46 10.56
C GLY A 70 5.51 -22.66 9.05
N LEU A 71 6.60 -22.55 8.30
CA LEU A 71 6.66 -22.76 6.85
C LEU A 71 7.09 -24.19 6.57
N ASP A 72 6.60 -24.76 5.47
CA ASP A 72 7.09 -26.04 4.97
C ASP A 72 8.52 -25.90 4.44
N ASN A 73 9.36 -26.88 4.73
CA ASN A 73 10.76 -26.93 4.28
C ASN A 73 10.90 -27.02 2.76
N LYS A 74 9.83 -27.30 2.02
CA LYS A 74 9.83 -27.27 0.54
C LYS A 74 10.06 -25.86 -0.03
N TYR A 75 9.69 -24.79 0.69
CA TYR A 75 9.87 -23.43 0.19
C TYR A 75 11.29 -22.95 0.43
N ARG A 76 12.12 -22.94 -0.60
CA ARG A 76 13.51 -22.46 -0.49
C ARG A 76 13.58 -20.93 -0.43
N SER A 77 12.62 -20.28 -1.08
CA SER A 77 12.51 -18.83 -1.14
C SER A 77 11.15 -18.34 -0.66
N ILE A 78 11.13 -17.17 -0.03
CA ILE A 78 9.88 -16.51 0.37
C ILE A 78 9.84 -15.07 -0.13
N GLY A 79 8.68 -14.68 -0.62
CA GLY A 79 8.31 -13.28 -0.86
C GLY A 79 7.50 -12.76 0.31
N ILE A 80 7.72 -11.52 0.71
CA ILE A 80 6.99 -10.87 1.79
C ILE A 80 6.46 -9.55 1.28
N LEU A 81 5.14 -9.37 1.37
CA LEU A 81 4.46 -8.12 1.12
C LEU A 81 3.87 -7.62 2.44
N SER A 82 4.33 -6.45 2.90
CA SER A 82 3.92 -5.87 4.17
C SER A 82 3.38 -4.46 3.97
N ALA A 83 2.24 -4.14 4.58
CA ALA A 83 1.59 -2.84 4.46
C ALA A 83 1.02 -2.36 5.82
N ARG A 84 1.11 -1.05 6.06
CA ARG A 84 0.55 -0.40 7.25
C ARG A 84 -0.97 -0.20 7.16
N THR A 85 -1.48 0.02 5.96
CA THR A 85 -2.88 0.38 5.73
C THR A 85 -3.45 -0.37 4.53
N GLY A 86 -4.51 -1.14 4.77
CA GLY A 86 -5.17 -1.94 3.75
C GLY A 86 -4.83 -3.41 3.88
N ALA A 87 -5.85 -4.26 3.73
CA ALA A 87 -5.72 -5.71 3.72
C ALA A 87 -6.34 -6.29 2.44
N GLY A 88 -7.65 -6.06 2.26
CA GLY A 88 -8.37 -6.49 1.05
C GLY A 88 -7.66 -6.09 -0.26
N PRO A 89 -7.24 -4.82 -0.46
CA PRO A 89 -6.54 -4.41 -1.67
C PRO A 89 -5.25 -5.21 -1.93
N HIS A 90 -4.47 -5.46 -0.87
CA HIS A 90 -3.21 -6.20 -0.96
C HIS A 90 -3.43 -7.70 -1.20
N ILE A 91 -4.48 -8.28 -0.61
CA ILE A 91 -4.87 -9.67 -0.86
C ILE A 91 -5.33 -9.85 -2.31
N MET A 92 -6.09 -8.90 -2.86
CA MET A 92 -6.48 -8.94 -4.28
C MET A 92 -5.27 -8.78 -5.21
N ALA A 93 -4.30 -7.94 -4.84
CA ALA A 93 -3.05 -7.84 -5.58
C ALA A 93 -2.21 -9.13 -5.49
N ALA A 94 -2.20 -9.78 -4.33
CA ALA A 94 -1.55 -11.07 -4.12
C ALA A 94 -2.18 -12.18 -4.99
N ASP A 95 -3.51 -12.19 -5.11
CA ASP A 95 -4.25 -13.13 -5.97
C ASP A 95 -3.83 -13.02 -7.44
N GLU A 96 -3.68 -11.80 -7.97
CA GLU A 96 -3.17 -11.59 -9.33
C GLU A 96 -1.69 -11.99 -9.46
N ALA A 97 -0.87 -11.75 -8.44
CA ALA A 97 0.54 -12.12 -8.44
C ALA A 97 0.73 -13.65 -8.51
N VAL A 98 -0.03 -14.43 -7.74
CA VAL A 98 0.07 -15.90 -7.78
C VAL A 98 -0.48 -16.49 -9.07
N LYS A 99 -1.47 -15.87 -9.71
CA LYS A 99 -1.93 -16.30 -11.05
C LYS A 99 -0.86 -16.11 -12.12
N ALA A 100 -0.01 -15.09 -11.95
CA ALA A 100 1.03 -14.74 -12.91
C ALA A 100 2.38 -15.44 -12.65
N THR A 101 2.54 -16.14 -11.53
CA THR A 101 3.82 -16.69 -11.08
C THR A 101 3.69 -18.10 -10.50
N ASN A 102 4.81 -18.81 -10.37
CA ASN A 102 4.84 -20.11 -9.70
C ASN A 102 5.05 -19.95 -8.18
N THR A 103 4.22 -19.12 -7.53
CA THR A 103 4.30 -18.87 -6.09
C THR A 103 3.00 -19.26 -5.41
N GLU A 104 3.06 -19.66 -4.15
CA GLU A 104 1.90 -20.01 -3.33
C GLU A 104 1.73 -18.99 -2.20
N VAL A 105 0.49 -18.60 -1.87
CA VAL A 105 0.24 -17.83 -0.64
C VAL A 105 0.32 -18.78 0.55
N VAL A 106 1.34 -18.62 1.38
CA VAL A 106 1.57 -19.49 2.54
C VAL A 106 0.89 -18.94 3.79
N ARG A 107 0.86 -17.61 3.95
CA ARG A 107 0.24 -16.97 5.10
C ARG A 107 -0.25 -15.56 4.79
N ILE A 108 -1.38 -15.20 5.40
CA ILE A 108 -1.88 -13.83 5.47
C ILE A 108 -2.16 -13.51 6.93
N GLU A 109 -1.50 -12.48 7.47
CA GLU A 109 -1.76 -11.95 8.81
C GLU A 109 -2.29 -10.53 8.70
N LEU A 110 -3.31 -10.21 9.50
CA LEU A 110 -4.05 -8.95 9.43
C LEU A 110 -3.88 -8.15 10.73
N PRO A 111 -2.77 -7.41 10.89
CA PRO A 111 -2.55 -6.59 12.07
C PRO A 111 -3.60 -5.48 12.16
N ARG A 112 -4.05 -5.19 13.38
CA ARG A 112 -4.85 -4.00 13.66
C ARG A 112 -3.93 -2.78 13.61
N ASP A 113 -4.02 -2.00 12.54
CA ASP A 113 -3.07 -0.90 12.27
C ASP A 113 -3.80 0.30 11.64
N THR A 114 -3.70 0.49 10.32
CA THR A 114 -4.16 1.71 9.62
C THR A 114 -3.69 3.00 10.29
N LYS A 115 -2.49 2.96 10.89
CA LYS A 115 -1.84 4.08 11.59
C LYS A 115 -2.70 4.67 12.71
N GLY A 116 -3.44 3.83 13.42
CA GLY A 116 -4.35 4.23 14.49
C GLY A 116 -5.82 4.40 14.06
N GLY A 117 -6.11 4.36 12.75
CA GLY A 117 -7.49 4.21 12.24
C GLY A 117 -8.08 2.86 12.62
N ALA A 118 -9.33 2.51 12.25
CA ALA A 118 -10.04 1.30 12.71
C ALA A 118 -9.80 0.01 11.90
N GLY A 119 -8.95 0.05 10.87
CA GLY A 119 -8.79 -1.06 9.93
C GLY A 119 -7.57 -1.95 10.18
N HIS A 120 -7.26 -2.76 9.17
CA HIS A 120 -6.12 -3.67 9.16
C HIS A 120 -4.99 -3.15 8.27
N GLY A 121 -3.76 -3.45 8.67
CA GLY A 121 -2.66 -3.62 7.72
C GLY A 121 -2.63 -5.06 7.20
N SER A 122 -1.54 -5.45 6.56
CA SER A 122 -1.38 -6.82 6.08
C SER A 122 0.07 -7.25 6.05
N LEU A 123 0.32 -8.51 6.41
CA LEU A 123 1.54 -9.24 6.12
C LEU A 123 1.15 -10.46 5.27
N ILE A 124 1.64 -10.55 4.05
CA ILE A 124 1.38 -11.66 3.12
C ILE A 124 2.72 -12.31 2.81
N ILE A 125 2.78 -13.63 3.02
CA ILE A 125 3.97 -14.45 2.75
C ILE A 125 3.66 -15.36 1.57
N PHE A 126 4.51 -15.25 0.55
CA PHE A 126 4.55 -16.12 -0.61
C PHE A 126 5.68 -17.12 -0.46
N GLY A 127 5.45 -18.36 -0.88
CA GLY A 127 6.47 -19.41 -0.93
C GLY A 127 6.75 -19.81 -2.37
N ALA A 128 8.01 -20.10 -2.67
CA ALA A 128 8.44 -20.72 -3.92
C ALA A 128 9.55 -21.74 -3.66
N GLU A 129 9.55 -22.80 -4.47
CA GLU A 129 10.57 -23.86 -4.48
C GLU A 129 11.84 -23.42 -5.21
#